data_AF-A0A4Q0P481-F1
#
_entry.id   AF-A0A4Q0P481-F1
#
_cell.length_a   1.000
_cell.length_b   1.000
_cell.length_c   1.000
_cell.angle_alpha   90.00
_cell.angle_beta   90.00
_cell.angle_gamma   90.00
#
_symmetry.space_group_name_H-M   'P 1'
#
loop_
_entity.id
_entity.type
_entity.pdbx_description
1 polymer ?
#
loop_
_entity_poly.entity_id
_entity_poly.type
_entity_poly.pdbx_seq_one_letter_code
_entity_poly.pdbx_strand_id
1 'polypeptide(L)'
;MGTSKHIILIVVLMFFQGFTAQERINATLSSIILGGGQQSVTVTLDLQPIAIVDLEPENTNSGETFIVEEAGNPFPTGGSANPGEFWLNYTYRGSNLETASLYTRINQPLPDGMVITLQVINSASINGNFIPNPISTPLTLSTTPQLIASDFSSGYTGDGENTGYLIQYKISNPNAISLPAGFEIVFEIK
;
A
#
# COMPACT_ATOMS: atom_id res chain seq x y z
N MET A 1 -77.99 32.30 59.26
CA MET A 1 -77.92 31.82 57.86
C MET A 1 -76.59 32.19 57.16
N GLY A 2 -75.46 32.34 57.89
CA GLY A 2 -74.18 32.82 57.33
C GLY A 2 -73.01 31.84 57.43
N THR A 3 -73.04 30.86 58.33
CA THR A 3 -71.91 29.96 58.63
C THR A 3 -71.74 28.83 57.61
N SER A 4 -72.83 28.30 57.04
CA SER A 4 -72.80 27.23 56.02
C SER A 4 -72.12 27.66 54.72
N LYS A 5 -72.28 28.92 54.28
CA LYS A 5 -71.66 29.42 53.04
C LYS A 5 -70.13 29.53 53.13
N HIS A 6 -69.60 29.87 54.31
CA HIS A 6 -68.17 29.99 54.54
C HIS A 6 -67.50 28.62 54.64
N ILE A 7 -68.18 27.62 55.23
CA ILE A 7 -67.68 26.25 55.29
C ILE A 7 -67.62 25.63 53.89
N ILE A 8 -68.65 25.84 53.05
CA ILE A 8 -68.65 25.35 51.67
C ILE A 8 -67.53 26.00 50.85
N LEU A 9 -67.30 27.31 51.03
CA LEU A 9 -66.22 28.02 50.33
C LEU A 9 -64.82 27.51 50.73
N ILE A 10 -64.60 27.23 52.02
CA ILE A 10 -63.33 26.68 52.53
C ILE A 10 -63.10 25.26 52.01
N VAL A 11 -64.14 24.42 52.00
CA VAL A 11 -64.06 23.06 51.44
C VAL A 11 -63.74 23.11 49.95
N VAL A 12 -64.39 23.99 49.18
CA VAL A 12 -64.10 24.17 47.75
C VAL A 12 -62.67 24.69 47.53
N LEU A 13 -62.18 25.64 48.35
CA LEU A 13 -60.78 26.10 48.23
C LEU A 13 -59.76 25.01 48.57
N MET A 14 -60.05 24.14 49.53
CA MET A 14 -59.16 23.01 49.88
C MET A 14 -59.11 21.95 48.77
N PHE A 15 -60.19 21.74 48.01
CA PHE A 15 -60.19 20.84 46.85
C PHE A 15 -59.38 21.35 45.65
N PHE A 16 -59.13 22.66 45.55
CA PHE A 16 -58.32 23.24 44.46
C PHE A 16 -56.80 23.21 44.72
N GLN A 17 -56.34 22.90 45.93
CA GLN A 17 -54.91 22.91 46.27
C GLN A 17 -54.21 21.58 45.94
N GLY A 18 -54.96 20.54 45.56
CA GLY A 18 -54.44 19.19 45.26
C GLY A 18 -53.87 18.99 43.85
N PHE A 19 -53.86 20.02 42.99
CA PHE A 19 -53.50 19.88 41.57
C PHE A 19 -52.30 20.74 41.14
N THR A 20 -51.30 20.95 42.00
CA THR A 20 -49.99 21.37 41.48
C THR A 20 -49.26 20.15 40.96
N ALA A 21 -49.45 19.83 39.67
CA ALA A 21 -48.56 18.92 38.98
C ALA A 21 -47.15 19.51 39.05
N GLN A 22 -46.23 18.82 39.74
CA GLN A 22 -44.82 19.17 39.64
C GLN A 22 -44.35 18.75 38.24
N GLU A 23 -43.92 19.71 37.43
CA GLU A 23 -43.22 19.41 36.18
C GLU A 23 -41.92 18.67 36.52
N ARG A 24 -41.88 17.37 36.22
CA ARG A 24 -40.64 16.59 36.26
C ARG A 24 -40.07 16.59 34.85
N ILE A 25 -38.90 17.19 34.67
CA ILE A 25 -38.11 16.97 33.46
C ILE A 25 -37.62 15.53 33.53
N ASN A 26 -38.26 14.65 32.77
CA ASN A 26 -37.84 13.26 32.61
C ASN A 26 -36.67 13.20 31.61
N ALA A 27 -35.50 13.65 32.06
CA ALA A 27 -34.26 13.62 31.30
C ALA A 27 -33.35 12.54 31.88
N THR A 28 -32.84 11.65 31.03
CA THR A 28 -31.73 10.77 31.40
C THR A 28 -30.44 11.61 31.51
N LEU A 29 -29.48 11.19 32.34
CA LEU A 29 -28.23 11.93 32.61
C LEU A 29 -27.44 12.33 31.35
N SER A 30 -27.69 11.67 30.21
CA SER A 30 -27.11 11.98 28.90
C SER A 30 -27.78 13.13 28.14
N SER A 31 -28.88 13.72 28.67
CA SER A 31 -29.69 14.74 27.99
C SER A 31 -29.81 16.07 28.74
N ILE A 32 -29.17 16.21 29.90
CA ILE A 32 -29.05 17.50 30.62
C ILE A 32 -27.75 18.18 30.19
N ILE A 33 -27.85 19.10 29.22
CA ILE A 33 -26.74 19.96 28.80
C ILE A 33 -27.02 21.38 29.33
N LEU A 34 -26.36 21.74 30.43
CA LEU A 34 -26.45 23.07 31.02
C LEU A 34 -25.33 23.96 30.45
N GLY A 35 -25.57 24.55 29.28
CA GLY A 35 -24.69 25.57 28.71
C GLY A 35 -23.47 25.03 27.94
N GLY A 36 -23.13 25.72 26.86
CA GLY A 36 -22.07 25.37 25.90
C GLY A 36 -22.66 25.04 24.53
N GLY A 37 -22.20 25.74 23.48
CA GLY A 37 -22.59 25.41 22.10
C GLY A 37 -22.01 24.04 21.74
N GLN A 38 -22.87 23.06 21.46
CA GLN A 38 -22.41 21.78 20.92
C GLN A 38 -21.97 22.00 19.48
N GLN A 39 -20.66 22.13 19.29
CA GLN A 39 -20.06 22.26 17.99
C GLN A 39 -19.26 20.99 17.69
N SER A 40 -19.66 20.28 16.64
CA SER A 40 -18.83 19.22 16.07
C SER A 40 -17.73 19.85 15.24
N VAL A 41 -16.48 19.45 15.48
CA VAL A 41 -15.33 19.78 14.63
C VAL A 41 -14.87 18.51 13.96
N THR A 42 -14.99 18.45 12.64
CA THR A 42 -14.48 17.32 11.86
C THR A 42 -12.98 17.48 11.69
N VAL A 43 -12.24 16.43 12.06
CA VAL A 43 -10.82 16.28 11.73
C VAL A 43 -10.72 15.29 10.58
N THR A 44 -10.08 15.69 9.49
CA THR A 44 -9.78 14.81 8.37
C THR A 44 -8.31 14.41 8.45
N LEU A 45 -8.06 13.10 8.54
CA LEU A 45 -6.73 12.53 8.33
C LEU A 45 -6.68 11.98 6.91
N ASP A 46 -5.75 12.50 6.12
CA ASP A 46 -5.49 11.98 4.77
C ASP A 46 -4.09 11.38 4.70
N LEU A 47 -4.00 10.22 4.08
CA LEU A 47 -2.73 9.58 3.75
C LEU A 47 -2.49 9.82 2.27
N GLN A 48 -1.27 10.22 1.91
CA GLN A 48 -0.91 10.36 0.51
C GLN A 48 -0.72 8.99 -0.16
N PRO A 49 -0.80 8.92 -1.49
CA PRO A 49 -0.43 7.73 -2.24
C PRO A 49 1.01 7.31 -1.96
N ILE A 50 1.27 6.01 -1.97
CA ILE A 50 2.59 5.41 -1.75
C ILE A 50 2.80 4.36 -2.83
N ALA A 51 3.97 4.37 -3.45
CA ALA A 51 4.38 3.34 -4.39
C ALA A 51 5.88 3.09 -4.17
N ILE A 52 6.19 1.93 -3.60
CA ILE A 52 7.56 1.52 -3.27
C ILE A 52 7.75 0.12 -3.84
N VAL A 53 8.89 -0.09 -4.48
CA VAL A 53 9.36 -1.38 -4.96
C VAL A 53 10.67 -1.67 -4.27
N ASP A 54 10.86 -2.92 -3.88
CA ASP A 54 12.02 -3.39 -3.14
C ASP A 54 12.51 -4.74 -3.71
N LEU A 55 13.82 -4.99 -3.66
CA LEU A 55 14.45 -6.17 -4.25
C LEU A 55 15.14 -7.01 -3.17
N GLU A 56 14.89 -8.31 -3.19
CA GLU A 56 15.35 -9.26 -2.20
C GLU A 56 16.11 -10.45 -2.84
N PRO A 57 17.19 -10.98 -2.22
CA PRO A 57 17.74 -10.54 -0.95
C PRO A 57 18.30 -9.12 -1.04
N GLU A 58 18.10 -8.33 0.02
CA GLU A 58 18.91 -7.15 0.28
C GLU A 58 20.36 -7.62 0.32
N ASN A 59 21.06 -7.47 -0.80
CA ASN A 59 22.49 -7.58 -0.86
C ASN A 59 23.04 -6.40 -0.04
N THR A 60 23.16 -6.61 1.27
CA THR A 60 24.03 -5.86 2.19
C THR A 60 25.49 -6.10 1.83
N ASN A 61 25.84 -5.87 0.56
CA ASN A 61 27.16 -5.73 0.01
C ASN A 61 27.01 -4.97 -1.29
N SER A 62 27.42 -3.70 -1.25
CA SER A 62 27.90 -2.99 -2.42
C SER A 62 28.88 -3.91 -3.16
N GLY A 63 28.44 -4.49 -4.28
CA GLY A 63 29.20 -5.48 -5.01
C GLY A 63 28.94 -6.89 -4.52
N GLU A 64 28.16 -7.63 -5.30
CA GLU A 64 28.51 -9.01 -5.61
C GLU A 64 30.03 -9.10 -5.70
N THR A 65 30.67 -9.88 -4.82
CA THR A 65 32.07 -10.23 -5.00
C THR A 65 32.16 -11.22 -6.15
N PHE A 66 31.94 -10.71 -7.38
CA PHE A 66 32.75 -11.19 -8.47
C PHE A 66 34.19 -10.90 -8.05
N ILE A 67 35.06 -11.90 -8.16
CA ILE A 67 36.50 -11.62 -8.15
C ILE A 67 36.68 -10.50 -9.16
N VAL A 68 37.00 -9.30 -8.67
CA VAL A 68 37.21 -8.12 -9.51
C VAL A 68 38.50 -8.40 -10.27
N GLU A 69 38.37 -9.08 -11.42
CA GLU A 69 39.20 -8.74 -12.55
C GLU A 69 39.03 -7.24 -12.77
N GLU A 70 40.15 -6.55 -12.88
CA GLU A 70 40.27 -5.09 -13.00
C GLU A 70 39.13 -4.48 -13.82
N ALA A 71 38.53 -3.38 -13.34
CA ALA A 71 37.48 -2.68 -14.08
C ALA A 71 37.97 -2.38 -15.51
N GLY A 72 37.27 -2.93 -16.52
CA GLY A 72 37.69 -2.85 -17.92
C GLY A 72 38.03 -4.20 -18.56
N ASN A 73 38.16 -5.28 -17.78
CA ASN A 73 38.27 -6.62 -18.34
C ASN A 73 36.90 -7.11 -18.87
N PRO A 74 36.84 -7.65 -20.11
CA PRO A 74 35.62 -8.28 -20.61
C PRO A 74 35.24 -9.45 -19.71
N PHE A 75 33.93 -9.64 -19.48
CA PHE A 75 33.41 -10.72 -18.65
C PHE A 75 34.08 -12.04 -19.06
N PRO A 76 34.93 -12.65 -18.20
CA PRO A 76 35.71 -13.79 -18.59
C PRO A 76 34.75 -14.97 -18.73
N THR A 77 34.80 -15.60 -19.89
CA THR A 77 34.07 -16.82 -20.33
C THR A 77 32.72 -16.60 -21.01
N GLY A 78 32.72 -16.89 -22.31
CA GLY A 78 31.50 -17.19 -23.05
C GLY A 78 30.84 -18.47 -22.55
N GLY A 79 29.52 -18.43 -22.44
CA GLY A 79 28.68 -19.60 -22.16
C GLY A 79 28.15 -19.67 -20.73
N SER A 80 26.87 -19.31 -20.60
CA SER A 80 25.95 -19.48 -19.45
C SER A 80 26.16 -18.56 -18.25
N ALA A 81 25.24 -17.60 -18.08
CA ALA A 81 25.11 -16.76 -16.89
C ALA A 81 24.83 -17.59 -15.61
N ASN A 82 25.45 -17.19 -14.50
CA ASN A 82 25.20 -17.64 -13.11
C ASN A 82 24.21 -16.69 -12.38
N PRO A 83 23.85 -16.98 -11.11
CA PRO A 83 22.49 -17.30 -10.67
C PRO A 83 21.46 -16.17 -10.89
N GLY A 84 20.31 -16.54 -11.44
CA GLY A 84 19.41 -15.64 -12.15
C GLY A 84 18.08 -15.40 -11.46
N GLU A 85 17.98 -15.32 -10.13
CA GLU A 85 16.69 -15.15 -9.45
C GLU A 85 16.75 -14.11 -8.33
N PHE A 86 15.70 -13.31 -8.19
CA PHE A 86 15.50 -12.38 -7.08
C PHE A 86 14.01 -12.21 -6.79
N TRP A 87 13.66 -11.82 -5.57
CA TRP A 87 12.31 -11.48 -5.15
C TRP A 87 12.07 -9.98 -5.34
N LEU A 88 10.91 -9.61 -5.88
CA LEU A 88 10.49 -8.24 -6.09
C LEU A 88 9.28 -7.97 -5.21
N ASN A 89 9.51 -7.18 -4.17
CA ASN A 89 8.53 -6.74 -3.19
C ASN A 89 7.94 -5.39 -3.55
N TYR A 90 6.74 -5.12 -3.05
CA TYR A 90 6.15 -3.80 -3.18
C TYR A 90 5.27 -3.41 -1.99
N THR A 91 5.13 -2.11 -1.81
CA THR A 91 4.05 -1.48 -1.06
C THR A 91 3.37 -0.46 -1.95
N TYR A 92 2.05 -0.61 -2.12
CA TYR A 92 1.25 0.27 -2.95
C TYR A 92 -0.01 0.74 -2.22
N ARG A 93 -0.28 2.04 -2.30
CA ARG A 93 -1.52 2.67 -1.92
C ARG A 93 -1.87 3.73 -2.95
N GLY A 94 -2.92 3.48 -3.73
CA GLY A 94 -3.47 4.43 -4.67
C GLY A 94 -4.35 5.49 -4.00
N SER A 95 -4.57 6.61 -4.67
CA SER A 95 -5.67 7.52 -4.34
C SER A 95 -6.99 6.81 -4.58
N ASN A 96 -7.99 7.01 -3.72
CA ASN A 96 -9.37 6.53 -3.94
C ASN A 96 -9.49 5.03 -4.31
N LEU A 97 -8.58 4.17 -3.81
CA LEU A 97 -8.54 2.72 -4.13
C LEU A 97 -8.22 2.40 -5.60
N GLU A 98 -7.55 3.30 -6.31
CA GLU A 98 -7.03 3.04 -7.66
C GLU A 98 -6.11 1.82 -7.68
N THR A 99 -6.28 0.99 -8.71
CA THR A 99 -5.39 -0.14 -9.02
C THR A 99 -4.15 0.35 -9.75
N ALA A 100 -3.06 -0.40 -9.63
CA ALA A 100 -1.82 -0.15 -10.36
C ALA A 100 -1.28 -1.43 -10.99
N SER A 101 -0.26 -1.24 -11.82
CA SER A 101 0.49 -2.29 -12.51
C SER A 101 1.99 -2.08 -12.31
N LEU A 102 2.74 -3.18 -12.34
CA LEU A 102 4.19 -3.21 -12.16
C LEU A 102 4.86 -3.39 -13.51
N TYR A 103 5.78 -2.50 -13.83
CA TYR A 103 6.51 -2.47 -15.08
C TYR A 103 8.01 -2.59 -14.86
N THR A 104 8.71 -3.06 -15.89
CA THR A 104 10.17 -2.99 -16.00
C THR A 104 10.62 -2.39 -17.31
N ARG A 105 11.80 -1.79 -17.31
CA ARG A 105 12.52 -1.33 -18.51
C ARG A 105 14.00 -1.19 -18.21
N ILE A 106 14.81 -1.08 -19.25
CA ILE A 106 16.19 -0.60 -19.13
C ILE A 106 16.23 0.91 -19.39
N ASN A 107 17.15 1.62 -18.76
CA ASN A 107 17.29 3.08 -18.94
C ASN A 107 18.06 3.46 -20.21
N GLN A 108 18.83 2.52 -20.78
CA GLN A 108 19.67 2.72 -21.96
C GLN A 108 19.61 1.47 -22.86
N PRO A 109 19.86 1.60 -24.18
CA PRO A 109 19.95 0.44 -25.08
C PRO A 109 21.05 -0.55 -24.67
N LEU A 110 20.81 -1.83 -24.91
CA LEU A 110 21.84 -2.86 -24.76
C LEU A 110 22.87 -2.78 -25.91
N PRO A 111 24.14 -3.14 -25.66
CA PRO A 111 25.11 -3.33 -26.72
C PRO A 111 24.67 -4.38 -27.75
N ASP A 112 25.13 -4.24 -28.99
CA ASP A 112 24.77 -5.15 -30.07
C ASP A 112 25.09 -6.62 -29.74
N GLY A 113 24.08 -7.48 -29.92
CA GLY A 113 24.15 -8.90 -29.62
C GLY A 113 23.94 -9.27 -28.15
N MET A 114 23.86 -8.29 -27.24
CA MET A 114 23.49 -8.53 -25.85
C MET A 114 21.97 -8.60 -25.69
N VAL A 115 21.48 -9.59 -24.95
CA VAL A 115 20.06 -9.76 -24.64
C VAL A 115 19.89 -10.02 -23.15
N ILE A 116 18.98 -9.29 -22.51
CA ILE A 116 18.55 -9.57 -21.14
C ILE A 116 17.09 -9.99 -21.18
N THR A 117 16.75 -11.12 -20.56
CA THR A 117 15.37 -11.57 -20.41
C THR A 117 14.96 -11.64 -18.94
N LEU A 118 13.73 -11.23 -18.63
CA LEU A 118 13.11 -11.38 -17.31
C LEU A 118 11.83 -12.21 -17.40
N GLN A 119 11.51 -12.99 -16.38
CA GLN A 119 10.27 -13.75 -16.27
C GLN A 119 9.82 -13.83 -14.82
N VAL A 120 8.54 -13.59 -14.54
CA VAL A 120 7.96 -13.95 -13.24
C VAL A 120 7.71 -15.46 -13.21
N ILE A 121 8.45 -16.17 -12.37
CA ILE A 121 8.37 -17.64 -12.28
C ILE A 121 7.55 -18.11 -11.07
N ASN A 122 7.36 -17.26 -10.06
CA ASN A 122 6.56 -17.56 -8.88
C ASN A 122 6.06 -16.28 -8.19
N SER A 123 5.09 -16.41 -7.30
CA SER A 123 4.64 -15.34 -6.40
C SER A 123 4.28 -15.91 -5.03
N ALA A 124 4.62 -15.20 -3.96
CA ALA A 124 4.34 -15.61 -2.59
C ALA A 124 3.93 -14.42 -1.72
N SER A 125 3.09 -14.65 -0.71
CA SER A 125 2.61 -13.61 0.22
C SER A 125 2.77 -14.11 1.65
N ILE A 126 3.98 -14.00 2.20
CA ILE A 126 4.23 -14.26 3.63
C ILE A 126 4.01 -12.94 4.36
N ASN A 127 3.00 -12.90 5.23
CA ASN A 127 2.60 -11.70 5.99
C ASN A 127 2.21 -10.47 5.14
N GLY A 128 2.19 -10.58 3.81
CA GLY A 128 1.67 -9.57 2.89
C GLY A 128 0.14 -9.59 2.76
N ASN A 129 -0.40 -8.50 2.23
CA ASN A 129 -1.78 -8.40 1.78
C ASN A 129 -1.82 -7.93 0.33
N PHE A 130 -1.77 -8.88 -0.60
CA PHE A 130 -2.00 -8.63 -2.02
C PHE A 130 -2.59 -9.85 -2.73
N ILE A 131 -3.19 -9.61 -3.88
CA ILE A 131 -3.66 -10.66 -4.79
C ILE A 131 -2.67 -10.72 -5.96
N PRO A 132 -1.89 -11.80 -6.12
CA PRO A 132 -0.91 -11.89 -7.19
C PRO A 132 -1.59 -12.01 -8.56
N ASN A 133 -1.19 -11.15 -9.50
CA ASN A 133 -1.58 -11.23 -10.91
C ASN A 133 -0.35 -11.03 -11.84
N PRO A 134 0.58 -12.01 -11.86
CA PRO A 134 1.83 -11.90 -12.62
C PRO A 134 1.66 -12.19 -14.12
N ILE A 135 2.51 -11.56 -14.93
CA ILE A 135 2.74 -11.90 -16.33
C ILE A 135 3.91 -12.89 -16.39
N SER A 136 3.58 -14.18 -16.52
CA SER A 136 4.59 -15.26 -16.52
C SER A 136 5.29 -15.47 -17.87
N THR A 137 4.96 -14.71 -18.90
CA THR A 137 5.65 -14.79 -20.20
C THR A 137 7.03 -14.13 -20.11
N PRO A 138 8.12 -14.77 -20.58
CA PRO A 138 9.43 -14.13 -20.64
C PRO A 138 9.41 -12.84 -21.47
N LEU A 139 10.00 -11.79 -20.92
CA LEU A 139 10.16 -10.48 -21.54
C LEU A 139 11.62 -10.33 -21.96
N THR A 140 11.86 -9.83 -23.17
CA THR A 140 13.19 -9.30 -23.55
C THR A 140 13.22 -7.82 -23.19
N LEU A 141 14.16 -7.42 -22.34
CA LEU A 141 14.22 -6.05 -21.84
C LEU A 141 14.51 -5.05 -22.95
N SER A 142 13.79 -3.93 -22.89
CA SER A 142 13.96 -2.79 -23.79
C SER A 142 13.77 -1.48 -23.03
N THR A 143 14.05 -0.36 -23.69
CA THR A 143 13.80 0.98 -23.12
C THR A 143 12.32 1.29 -22.96
N THR A 144 11.44 0.51 -23.59
CA THR A 144 9.99 0.64 -23.46
C THR A 144 9.52 -0.09 -22.20
N PRO A 145 8.66 0.52 -21.35
CA PRO A 145 8.04 -0.17 -20.22
C PRO A 145 7.32 -1.45 -20.64
N GLN A 146 7.60 -2.55 -19.95
CA GLN A 146 7.01 -3.86 -20.15
C GLN A 146 6.33 -4.32 -18.86
N LEU A 147 5.12 -4.85 -18.99
CA LEU A 147 4.28 -5.26 -17.87
C LEU A 147 4.78 -6.56 -17.23
N ILE A 148 4.96 -6.55 -15.91
CA ILE A 148 5.35 -7.71 -15.09
C ILE A 148 4.18 -8.23 -14.27
N ALA A 149 3.35 -7.35 -13.74
CA ALA A 149 2.13 -7.71 -13.00
C ALA A 149 1.07 -6.64 -13.21
N SER A 150 -0.20 -7.04 -13.31
CA SER A 150 -1.30 -6.14 -13.64
C SER A 150 -2.35 -6.03 -12.54
N ASP A 151 -3.06 -4.91 -12.52
CA ASP A 151 -4.33 -4.71 -11.83
C ASP A 151 -4.31 -5.12 -10.34
N PHE A 152 -3.24 -4.79 -9.61
CA PHE A 152 -3.22 -4.97 -8.16
C PHE A 152 -3.80 -3.73 -7.46
N SER A 153 -4.58 -3.97 -6.41
CA SER A 153 -5.13 -2.94 -5.54
C SER A 153 -4.11 -2.48 -4.50
N SER A 154 -4.51 -1.52 -3.66
CA SER A 154 -3.69 -1.10 -2.52
C SER A 154 -3.38 -2.29 -1.60
N GLY A 155 -2.10 -2.49 -1.30
CA GLY A 155 -1.59 -3.69 -0.66
C GLY A 155 -0.07 -3.68 -0.53
N TYR A 156 0.48 -4.76 0.01
CA TYR A 156 1.92 -4.96 0.14
C TYR A 156 2.25 -6.46 0.09
N THR A 157 3.43 -6.79 -0.39
CA THR A 157 3.83 -8.20 -0.61
C THR A 157 4.33 -8.92 0.64
N GLY A 158 4.77 -8.16 1.64
CA GLY A 158 5.57 -8.65 2.75
C GLY A 158 6.98 -8.05 2.69
N ASP A 159 7.87 -8.58 3.51
CA ASP A 159 9.27 -8.16 3.63
C ASP A 159 10.17 -9.41 3.57
N GLY A 160 11.36 -9.28 2.99
CA GLY A 160 12.32 -10.37 2.87
C GLY A 160 12.08 -11.34 1.70
N GLU A 161 13.01 -12.29 1.56
CA GLU A 161 12.91 -13.38 0.60
C GLU A 161 11.63 -14.23 0.80
N ASN A 162 11.17 -14.86 -0.27
CA ASN A 162 9.93 -15.67 -0.31
C ASN A 162 8.64 -14.84 -0.16
N THR A 163 8.72 -13.54 -0.44
CA THR A 163 7.56 -12.64 -0.57
C THR A 163 7.59 -11.91 -1.91
N GLY A 164 6.42 -11.50 -2.40
CA GLY A 164 6.29 -10.78 -3.67
C GLY A 164 6.38 -11.67 -4.90
N TYR A 165 7.11 -11.21 -5.91
CA TYR A 165 7.28 -11.89 -7.19
C TYR A 165 8.71 -12.43 -7.34
N LEU A 166 8.86 -13.73 -7.56
CA LEU A 166 10.15 -14.32 -7.91
C LEU A 166 10.41 -14.09 -9.39
N ILE A 167 11.41 -13.26 -9.67
CA ILE A 167 11.84 -12.92 -11.02
C ILE A 167 13.05 -13.78 -11.36
N GLN A 168 12.98 -14.49 -12.49
CA GLN A 168 14.12 -15.11 -13.13
C GLN A 168 14.68 -14.19 -14.22
N TYR A 169 15.97 -13.93 -14.21
CA TYR A 169 16.69 -13.19 -15.24
C TYR A 169 17.75 -14.04 -15.95
N LYS A 170 17.99 -13.73 -17.23
CA LYS A 170 19.08 -14.33 -18.02
C LYS A 170 19.75 -13.25 -18.85
N ILE A 171 21.07 -13.31 -18.93
CA ILE A 171 21.90 -12.41 -19.73
C ILE A 171 22.62 -13.25 -20.78
N SER A 172 22.43 -12.91 -22.04
CA SER A 172 23.21 -13.41 -23.17
C SER A 172 24.14 -12.29 -23.62
N ASN A 173 25.45 -12.50 -23.48
CA ASN A 173 26.49 -11.55 -23.89
C ASN A 173 27.57 -12.27 -24.72
N PRO A 174 27.27 -12.65 -25.97
CA PRO A 174 28.16 -13.47 -26.80
C PRO A 174 29.48 -12.76 -27.13
N ASN A 175 29.49 -11.43 -27.12
CA ASN A 175 30.63 -10.60 -27.48
C ASN A 175 31.44 -10.15 -26.26
N ALA A 176 31.06 -10.55 -25.04
CA ALA A 176 31.68 -10.14 -23.78
C ALA A 176 31.84 -8.61 -23.63
N ILE A 177 30.86 -7.85 -24.14
CA ILE A 177 30.87 -6.38 -24.09
C ILE A 177 30.33 -5.90 -22.74
N SER A 178 30.96 -4.87 -22.16
CA SER A 178 30.47 -4.24 -20.93
C SER A 178 29.17 -3.47 -21.17
N LEU A 179 28.30 -3.43 -20.16
CA LEU A 179 27.16 -2.52 -20.15
C LEU A 179 27.63 -1.06 -20.17
N PRO A 180 26.85 -0.14 -20.77
CA PRO A 180 27.19 1.27 -20.76
C PRO A 180 27.22 1.82 -19.33
N ALA A 181 28.00 2.87 -19.10
CA ALA A 181 28.09 3.52 -17.80
C ALA A 181 26.72 4.05 -17.35
N GLY A 182 26.34 3.74 -16.11
CA GLY A 182 25.03 4.11 -15.55
C GLY A 182 23.86 3.30 -16.12
N PHE A 183 24.11 2.11 -16.67
CA PHE A 183 23.05 1.18 -17.04
C PHE A 183 22.24 0.74 -15.81
N GLU A 184 20.92 0.76 -15.94
CA GLU A 184 19.99 0.39 -14.88
C GLU A 184 18.82 -0.41 -15.47
N ILE A 185 18.38 -1.44 -14.73
CA ILE A 185 17.06 -2.04 -14.89
C ILE A 185 16.14 -1.36 -13.88
N VAL A 186 15.08 -0.76 -14.38
CA VAL A 186 14.13 0.03 -13.58
C VAL A 186 12.87 -0.79 -13.39
N PHE A 187 12.40 -0.88 -12.14
CA PHE A 187 11.08 -1.39 -11.79
C PHE A 187 10.22 -0.24 -11.27
N GLU A 188 8.99 -0.14 -11.76
CA GLU A 188 8.11 0.99 -11.44
C GLU A 188 6.64 0.56 -11.36
N ILE A 189 5.91 1.12 -10.40
CA ILE A 189 4.46 0.95 -10.25
C ILE A 189 3.77 2.14 -10.92
N LYS A 190 2.75 1.87 -11.74
CA LYS A 190 1.98 2.88 -12.48
C LYS A 190 0.48 2.61 -12.44
#